data_AF-X1DG37-F1
#
_entry.id   AF-X1DG37-F1
#
_cell.length_a   1.000
_cell.length_b   1.000
_cell.length_c   1.000
_cell.angle_alpha   90.00
_cell.angle_beta   90.00
_cell.angle_gamma   90.00
#
_symmetry.space_group_name_H-M   'P 1'
#
loop_
_entity.id
_entity.type
_entity.pdbx_description
1 polymer ?
#
loop_
_entity_poly.entity_id
_entity_poly.type
_entity_poly.pdbx_seq_one_letter_code
_entity_poly.pdbx_strand_id
1 'polypeptide(L)'
;MILTQILQPTCVKVPLEGKDKQSVITELVDLLDANGLLLDKNVALDAVLAREQTRSTGIGSGIAIPHGKCKAVKELVMAIGVADKPID
;
A
#
# COMPACT_ATOMS: atom_id res chain seq x y z
N MET A 1 9.03 11.05 -13.67
CA MET A 1 8.51 11.13 -12.29
C MET A 1 9.52 10.43 -11.39
N ILE A 2 9.96 11.08 -10.31
CA ILE A 2 10.97 10.54 -9.41
C ILE A 2 10.26 10.08 -8.14
N LEU A 3 10.62 8.90 -7.58
CA LEU A 3 9.96 8.33 -6.40
C LEU A 3 9.90 9.32 -5.21
N THR A 4 10.94 10.11 -5.02
CA THR A 4 11.03 11.13 -3.97
C THR A 4 10.01 12.26 -4.11
N GLN A 5 9.26 12.32 -5.21
CA GLN A 5 8.14 13.27 -5.38
C GLN A 5 6.82 12.76 -4.79
N ILE A 6 6.69 11.45 -4.56
CA ILE A 6 5.43 10.81 -4.11
C ILE A 6 5.60 9.94 -2.85
N LEU A 7 6.85 9.61 -2.49
CA LEU A 7 7.17 8.84 -1.30
C LEU A 7 7.78 9.76 -0.24
N GLN A 8 7.07 9.91 0.87
CA GLN A 8 7.54 10.65 2.04
C GLN A 8 8.15 9.67 3.05
N PRO A 9 9.18 10.07 3.83
CA PRO A 9 9.75 9.21 4.87
C PRO A 9 8.72 8.68 5.88
N THR A 10 7.67 9.45 6.15
CA THR A 10 6.57 9.08 7.05
C THR A 10 5.63 8.01 6.47
N CYS A 11 5.77 7.67 5.18
CA CYS A 11 5.06 6.58 4.50
C CYS A 11 5.94 5.34 4.30
N VAL A 12 7.02 5.22 5.09
CA VAL A 12 7.90 4.05 5.09
C VAL A 12 7.76 3.32 6.43
N LYS A 13 7.40 2.04 6.40
CA LYS A 13 7.27 1.21 7.62
C LYS A 13 8.16 -0.04 7.55
N VAL A 14 9.12 -0.12 8.47
CA VAL A 14 10.06 -1.25 8.57
C VAL A 14 10.29 -1.58 10.05
N PRO A 15 9.97 -2.79 10.53
CA PRO A 15 9.27 -3.86 9.81
C PRO A 15 7.76 -3.58 9.68
N LEU A 16 7.11 -4.25 8.72
CA LEU A 16 5.65 -4.43 8.72
C LEU A 16 5.23 -5.42 9.80
N GLU A 17 4.02 -5.25 10.33
CA GLU A 17 3.45 -6.12 11.38
C GLU A 17 2.46 -7.15 10.83
N GLY A 18 1.87 -6.88 9.65
CA GLY A 18 0.98 -7.80 8.95
C GLY A 18 1.65 -9.15 8.64
N LYS A 19 0.88 -10.23 8.80
CA LYS A 19 1.36 -11.62 8.63
C LYS A 19 0.75 -12.35 7.44
N ASP A 20 -0.16 -11.67 6.76
CA ASP A 20 -0.81 -12.14 5.55
C ASP A 20 -1.00 -10.97 4.59
N LYS A 21 -1.31 -11.31 3.35
CA LYS A 21 -1.51 -10.34 2.27
C LYS A 21 -2.50 -9.24 2.59
N GLN A 22 -3.64 -9.60 3.19
CA GLN A 22 -4.70 -8.63 3.47
C GLN A 22 -4.27 -7.66 4.56
N SER A 23 -3.70 -8.15 5.65
CA SER A 23 -3.20 -7.33 6.76
C SER A 23 -2.07 -6.40 6.32
N VAL A 24 -1.12 -6.86 5.48
CA VAL A 24 -0.05 -6.00 4.94
C VAL A 24 -0.61 -4.91 4.02
N ILE A 25 -1.56 -5.25 3.15
CA ILE A 25 -2.19 -4.24 2.27
C ILE A 25 -2.95 -3.22 3.11
N THR A 26 -3.73 -3.66 4.10
CA THR A 26 -4.44 -2.77 5.03
C THR A 26 -3.49 -1.87 5.79
N GLU A 27 -2.39 -2.41 6.32
CA GLU A 27 -1.38 -1.66 7.06
C GLU A 27 -0.73 -0.56 6.22
N LEU A 28 -0.43 -0.82 4.95
CA LEU A 28 0.11 0.20 4.03
C LEU A 28 -0.91 1.29 3.71
N VAL A 29 -2.18 0.95 3.57
CA VAL A 29 -3.26 1.93 3.35
C VAL A 29 -3.53 2.74 4.61
N ASP A 30 -3.51 2.11 5.79
CA ASP A 30 -3.62 2.78 7.08
C ASP A 30 -2.47 3.76 7.29
N LEU A 31 -1.25 3.43 6.84
CA LEU A 31 -0.12 4.36 6.89
C LEU A 31 -0.33 5.61 6.03
N LEU A 32 -0.95 5.46 4.85
CA LEU A 32 -1.33 6.60 4.01
C LEU A 32 -2.41 7.46 4.68
N ASP A 33 -3.41 6.82 5.30
CA ASP A 33 -4.50 7.48 6.02
C ASP A 33 -3.98 8.27 7.22
N ALA A 34 -3.10 7.67 8.02
CA ALA A 34 -2.48 8.29 9.19
C ALA A 34 -1.63 9.53 8.82
N ASN A 35 -1.13 9.61 7.58
CA ASN A 35 -0.44 10.78 7.04
C ASN A 35 -1.39 11.81 6.39
N GLY A 36 -2.70 11.60 6.43
CA GLY A 36 -3.70 12.49 5.84
C GLY A 36 -3.68 12.53 4.32
N LEU A 37 -3.14 11.48 3.69
CA LEU A 37 -3.00 11.40 2.22
C LEU A 37 -4.25 10.84 1.53
N LEU A 38 -5.19 10.31 2.31
CA LEU A 38 -6.45 9.75 1.82
C LEU A 38 -7.63 10.66 2.22
N LEU A 39 -8.59 10.78 1.32
CA LEU A 39 -9.89 11.41 1.56
C LEU A 39 -10.88 10.41 2.17
N ASP A 40 -10.73 9.12 1.82
CA ASP A 40 -11.54 8.02 2.33
C ASP A 40 -10.71 6.72 2.30
N LYS A 41 -10.27 6.30 3.47
CA LYS A 41 -9.47 5.09 3.64
C LYS A 41 -10.13 3.84 3.09
N ASN A 42 -11.44 3.67 3.32
CA ASN A 42 -12.14 2.44 2.95
C ASN A 42 -12.22 2.33 1.44
N VAL A 43 -12.54 3.43 0.75
CA VAL A 43 -12.55 3.48 -0.72
C VAL A 43 -11.16 3.20 -1.31
N ALA A 44 -10.09 3.68 -0.69
CA ALA A 44 -8.73 3.37 -1.11
C ALA A 44 -8.38 1.88 -0.91
N LEU A 45 -8.68 1.35 0.28
CA LEU A 45 -8.42 -0.05 0.62
C LEU A 45 -9.17 -1.00 -0.31
N ASP A 46 -10.46 -0.76 -0.52
CA ASP A 46 -11.30 -1.56 -1.41
C ASP A 46 -10.77 -1.57 -2.84
N ALA A 47 -10.28 -0.42 -3.34
CA ALA A 47 -9.71 -0.34 -4.68
C ALA A 47 -8.41 -1.16 -4.82
N VAL A 48 -7.55 -1.16 -3.80
CA VAL A 48 -6.31 -1.95 -3.81
C VAL A 48 -6.62 -3.44 -3.68
N LEU A 49 -7.52 -3.83 -2.78
CA LEU A 49 -7.92 -5.23 -2.60
C LEU A 49 -8.64 -5.77 -3.82
N ALA A 50 -9.54 -5.00 -4.43
CA ALA A 50 -10.20 -5.39 -5.68
C ALA A 50 -9.17 -5.65 -6.79
N ARG A 51 -8.12 -4.81 -6.90
CA ARG A 51 -7.05 -5.01 -7.86
C ARG A 51 -6.23 -6.28 -7.57
N GLU A 52 -5.92 -6.55 -6.30
CA GLU A 52 -5.20 -7.76 -5.89
C GLU A 52 -6.00 -9.04 -6.17
N GLN A 53 -7.32 -9.00 -5.96
CA GLN A 53 -8.22 -10.14 -6.22
C GLN A 53 -8.32 -10.52 -7.69
N THR A 54 -8.17 -9.58 -8.63
CA THR A 54 -8.18 -9.91 -10.07
C THR A 54 -7.01 -10.80 -10.46
N ARG A 55 -5.83 -10.53 -9.90
CA ARG A 55 -4.58 -11.26 -10.04
C ARG A 55 -3.57 -10.64 -9.09
N SER A 56 -2.75 -11.49 -8.46
CA SER A 56 -1.64 -11.06 -7.59
C SER A 56 -0.83 -9.92 -8.21
N THR A 57 -0.56 -8.90 -7.40
CA THR A 57 0.36 -7.81 -7.72
C THR A 57 1.81 -8.12 -7.33
N GLY A 58 2.08 -9.35 -6.88
CA GLY A 58 3.42 -9.89 -6.74
C GLY A 58 4.14 -9.96 -8.09
N ILE A 59 5.32 -9.37 -8.16
CA ILE A 59 6.16 -9.35 -9.37
C ILE A 59 7.32 -10.35 -9.31
N GLY A 60 7.40 -11.11 -8.23
CA GLY A 60 8.48 -12.06 -7.95
C GLY A 60 9.57 -11.47 -7.05
N SER A 61 10.56 -12.31 -6.69
CA SER A 61 11.73 -11.91 -5.89
C SER A 61 11.39 -11.25 -4.54
N GLY A 62 10.27 -11.64 -3.92
CA GLY A 62 9.81 -11.08 -2.65
C GLY A 62 9.24 -9.66 -2.75
N ILE A 63 8.89 -9.19 -3.95
CA ILE A 63 8.34 -7.84 -4.18
C ILE A 63 6.90 -7.95 -4.68
N ALA A 64 6.03 -7.11 -4.10
CA ALA A 64 4.68 -6.87 -4.59
C ALA A 64 4.44 -5.36 -4.71
N ILE A 65 3.52 -4.96 -5.60
CA ILE A 65 3.10 -3.58 -5.77
C ILE A 65 1.58 -3.48 -5.64
N PRO A 66 1.01 -3.59 -4.42
CA PRO A 66 -0.42 -3.39 -4.22
C PRO A 66 -0.81 -1.97 -4.63
N HIS A 67 -1.73 -1.85 -5.59
CA HIS A 67 -2.16 -0.56 -6.14
C HIS A 67 -3.64 -0.57 -6.49
N GLY A 68 -4.26 0.61 -6.51
CA GLY A 68 -5.66 0.78 -6.89
C GLY A 68 -5.92 2.19 -7.41
N LYS A 69 -6.88 2.34 -8.33
CA LYS A 69 -7.34 3.65 -8.83
C LYS A 69 -8.68 3.96 -8.18
N CYS A 70 -8.77 5.08 -7.48
CA CYS A 70 -9.98 5.47 -6.77
C CYS A 70 -10.11 6.99 -6.69
N LYS A 71 -11.25 7.46 -6.17
CA LYS A 71 -11.52 8.88 -5.90
C LYS A 71 -11.06 9.33 -4.50
N ALA A 72 -10.48 8.42 -3.72
CA ALA A 72 -10.05 8.68 -2.35
C ALA A 72 -8.71 9.43 -2.24
N VAL A 73 -8.14 9.88 -3.35
CA VAL A 73 -6.87 10.61 -3.38
C VAL A 73 -6.97 11.78 -4.35
N LYS A 74 -6.30 12.90 -4.04
CA LYS A 74 -6.23 14.08 -4.94
C LYS A 74 -5.12 13.95 -5.99
N GLU A 75 -4.08 13.23 -5.64
CA GLU A 75 -2.88 13.00 -6.43
C GLU A 75 -2.33 11.59 -6.18
N LEU A 76 -1.28 11.20 -6.89
CA LEU A 76 -0.65 9.90 -6.67
C LEU A 76 0.07 9.87 -5.31
N VAL A 77 -0.22 8.86 -4.50
CA VAL A 77 0.37 8.65 -3.17
C VAL A 77 0.99 7.26 -3.09
N MET A 78 2.00 7.09 -2.23
CA MET A 78 2.73 5.82 -2.10
C MET A 78 3.19 5.58 -0.67
N ALA A 79 3.04 4.33 -0.22
CA ALA A 79 3.67 3.81 0.98
C ALA A 79 4.58 2.63 0.61
N ILE A 80 5.65 2.44 1.38
CA ILE A 80 6.55 1.29 1.26
C ILE A 80 6.67 0.61 2.63
N GLY A 81 6.68 -0.71 2.62
CA GLY A 81 7.02 -1.47 3.80
C GLY A 81 7.86 -2.69 3.50
N VAL A 82 8.59 -3.14 4.51
CA VAL A 82 9.40 -4.36 4.45
C VAL A 82 8.96 -5.26 5.58
N ALA A 83 8.43 -6.43 5.26
CA ALA A 83 8.05 -7.43 6.26
C ALA A 83 9.29 -8.09 6.87
N ASP A 84 9.19 -8.49 8.14
CA ASP A 84 10.25 -9.22 8.84
C ASP A 84 10.44 -10.65 8.28
N LYS A 85 9.36 -11.21 7.71
CA LYS A 85 9.28 -12.54 7.11
C LYS A 85 8.54 -12.48 5.77
N PRO A 86 8.78 -13.45 4.87
CA PRO A 86 8.01 -13.59 3.64
C PRO A 86 6.49 -13.72 3.91
N ILE A 87 5.70 -13.14 3.00
CA ILE A 87 4.23 -13.16 3.02
C ILE A 87 3.73 -13.78 1.71
N ASP A 88 2.75 -14.66 1.78
CA ASP A 88 2.13 -15.36 0.64
C ASP A 88 0.89 -14.63 0.05
#